data_AF-A0AA47I8H6-F1
#
_entry.id   AF-A0AA47I8H6-F1
#
_cell.length_a   1.000
_cell.length_b   1.000
_cell.length_c   1.000
_cell.angle_alpha   90.00
_cell.angle_beta   90.00
_cell.angle_gamma   90.00
#
_symmetry.space_group_name_H-M   'P 1'
#
loop_
_entity.id
_entity.type
_entity.pdbx_description
1 polymer ?
#
loop_
_entity_poly.entity_id
_entity_poly.type
_entity_poly.pdbx_seq_one_letter_code
_entity_poly.pdbx_strand_id
1 'polypeptide(L)'
;MDIAFKDGCIPLHQRLMYWLLRCIPSRVNEICAMNIDCIKPFDGHFVIFIPTTKADGGYKEPEMRHIHIGDVGMGKYILDLIKKQQKIAKKLQKDINAKNLLFTYYGTKLSAIKYDKTGEIVFF
;
A
#
# COMPACT_ATOMS: atom_id res chain seq x y z
N MET A 1 1.50 -24.16 -0.15
CA MET A 1 2.28 -22.92 -0.35
C MET A 1 1.79 -21.82 0.59
N ASP A 2 0.49 -21.55 0.63
CA ASP A 2 -0.15 -20.52 1.48
C ASP A 2 0.16 -20.65 2.98
N ILE A 3 0.27 -21.88 3.49
CA ILE A 3 0.60 -22.17 4.90
C ILE A 3 1.98 -21.59 5.27
N ALA A 4 2.97 -21.70 4.37
CA ALA A 4 4.31 -21.19 4.61
C ALA A 4 4.30 -19.65 4.78
N PHE A 5 3.48 -18.93 4.00
CA PHE A 5 3.37 -17.47 4.09
C PHE A 5 2.48 -16.96 5.24
N LYS A 6 1.89 -17.88 6.03
CA LYS A 6 1.31 -17.55 7.34
C LYS A 6 2.35 -17.65 8.47
N ASP A 7 3.45 -18.37 8.25
CA ASP A 7 4.51 -18.57 9.21
C ASP A 7 5.18 -17.23 9.61
N GLY A 8 5.51 -17.10 10.89
CA GLY A 8 6.26 -15.97 11.45
C GLY A 8 7.73 -15.95 11.02
N CYS A 9 8.29 -17.08 10.58
CA CYS A 9 9.69 -17.17 10.16
C CYS A 9 9.99 -16.41 8.86
N ILE A 10 8.99 -16.21 8.00
CA ILE A 10 9.17 -15.44 6.75
C ILE A 10 9.14 -13.94 7.06
N PRO A 11 10.09 -13.15 6.53
CA PRO A 11 10.12 -11.70 6.70
C PRO A 11 8.78 -11.02 6.37
N LEU A 12 8.41 -10.02 7.18
CA LEU A 12 7.12 -9.34 7.09
C LEU A 12 6.80 -8.80 5.69
N HIS A 13 7.78 -8.16 5.05
CA HIS A 13 7.61 -7.57 3.72
C HIS A 13 7.33 -8.62 2.64
N GLN A 14 7.96 -9.80 2.72
CA GLN A 14 7.73 -10.90 1.77
C GLN A 14 6.34 -11.50 1.96
N ARG A 15 5.90 -11.68 3.21
CA ARG A 15 4.53 -12.12 3.52
C ARG A 15 3.51 -11.14 3.01
N LEU A 16 3.69 -9.84 3.31
CA LEU A 16 2.78 -8.81 2.86
C LEU A 16 2.68 -8.76 1.33
N MET A 17 3.82 -8.79 0.63
CA MET A 17 3.86 -8.80 -0.83
C MET A 17 3.13 -10.02 -1.41
N TYR A 18 3.41 -11.22 -0.87
CA TYR A 18 2.73 -12.45 -1.29
C TYR A 18 1.21 -12.33 -1.17
N TRP A 19 0.72 -11.91 0.01
CA TRP A 19 -0.72 -11.86 0.26
C TRP A 19 -1.42 -10.73 -0.50
N LEU A 20 -0.76 -9.60 -0.74
CA LEU A 20 -1.27 -8.55 -1.62
C LEU A 20 -1.43 -9.05 -3.06
N LEU A 21 -0.39 -9.67 -3.63
CA LEU A 21 -0.43 -10.22 -4.99
C LEU A 21 -1.42 -11.39 -5.12
N ARG A 22 -1.64 -12.13 -4.04
CA ARG A 22 -2.57 -13.27 -4.02
C ARG A 22 -4.03 -12.84 -3.97
N CYS A 23 -4.34 -11.76 -3.26
CA CYS A 23 -5.70 -11.28 -3.01
C CYS A 23 -6.13 -10.12 -3.91
N ILE A 24 -5.18 -9.35 -4.43
CA ILE A 24 -5.44 -8.20 -5.29
C ILE A 24 -4.73 -8.46 -6.62
N PRO A 25 -5.44 -8.42 -7.77
CA PRO A 25 -4.83 -8.56 -9.08
C PRO A 25 -4.02 -7.29 -9.39
N SER A 26 -2.79 -7.26 -8.90
CA SER A 26 -1.85 -6.15 -9.06
C SER A 26 -0.50 -6.66 -9.53
N ARG A 27 0.22 -5.84 -10.27
CA ARG A 27 1.61 -6.15 -10.66
C ARG A 27 2.54 -5.86 -9.50
N VAL A 28 3.67 -6.57 -9.46
CA VAL A 28 4.72 -6.36 -8.43
C VAL A 28 5.13 -4.88 -8.35
N ASN A 29 5.30 -4.21 -9.50
CA ASN A 29 5.67 -2.80 -9.55
C ASN A 29 4.62 -1.87 -8.90
N GLU A 30 3.32 -2.17 -9.08
CA GLU A 30 2.22 -1.39 -8.48
C GLU A 30 2.23 -1.53 -6.94
N ILE A 31 2.47 -2.75 -6.45
CA ILE A 31 2.59 -3.04 -5.01
C ILE A 31 3.83 -2.37 -4.41
N CYS A 32 4.97 -2.41 -5.10
CA CYS A 32 6.19 -1.75 -4.66
C CYS A 32 6.07 -0.22 -4.64
N ALA A 33 5.21 0.35 -5.49
CA ALA A 33 4.96 1.80 -5.57
C ALA A 33 3.94 2.31 -4.53
N MET A 34 3.30 1.43 -3.75
CA MET A 34 2.35 1.85 -2.72
C MET A 34 2.99 2.78 -1.69
N ASN A 35 2.24 3.80 -1.26
CA ASN A 35 2.67 4.72 -0.22
C ASN A 35 2.58 4.06 1.17
N ILE A 36 3.34 4.56 2.16
CA ILE A 36 3.14 4.20 3.57
C ILE A 36 1.69 4.47 3.96
N ASP A 37 1.07 5.58 3.59
CA ASP A 37 -0.32 5.90 3.94
C ASP A 37 -1.35 5.29 2.96
N CYS A 38 -1.15 4.03 2.56
CA CYS A 38 -1.97 3.34 1.57
C CYS A 38 -3.31 2.79 2.08
N ILE A 39 -3.65 2.92 3.36
CA ILE A 39 -4.94 2.43 3.88
C ILE A 39 -5.69 3.53 4.60
N LYS A 40 -7.00 3.66 4.33
CA LYS A 40 -7.88 4.61 5.03
C LYS A 40 -9.21 3.95 5.40
N PRO A 41 -9.80 4.29 6.55
CA PRO A 41 -11.15 3.86 6.88
C PRO A 41 -12.17 4.58 5.98
N PHE A 42 -13.20 3.86 5.54
CA PHE A 42 -14.31 4.38 4.75
C PHE A 42 -15.56 3.53 5.04
N ASP A 43 -16.67 4.17 5.43
CA ASP A 43 -17.99 3.54 5.59
C ASP A 43 -17.98 2.15 6.28
N GLY A 44 -17.38 2.06 7.46
CA GLY A 44 -17.33 0.81 8.26
C GLY A 44 -16.35 -0.26 7.74
N HIS A 45 -15.59 0.03 6.69
CA HIS A 45 -14.53 -0.85 6.14
C HIS A 45 -13.27 -0.03 5.84
N PHE A 46 -12.29 -0.65 5.16
CA PHE A 46 -11.04 0.01 4.78
C PHE A 46 -10.89 0.05 3.26
N VAL A 47 -10.19 1.05 2.76
CA VAL A 47 -9.81 1.19 1.35
C VAL A 47 -8.29 1.17 1.25
N ILE A 48 -7.77 0.26 0.42
CA ILE A 48 -6.36 0.20 0.04
C ILE A 48 -6.16 0.99 -1.26
N PHE A 49 -5.17 1.87 -1.25
CA PHE A 49 -4.82 2.73 -2.38
C PHE A 49 -3.57 2.17 -3.08
N ILE A 50 -3.70 1.80 -4.36
CA ILE A 50 -2.62 1.23 -5.17
C ILE A 50 -2.40 2.11 -6.41
N PRO A 51 -1.23 2.74 -6.57
CA PRO A 51 -0.92 3.47 -7.78
C PRO A 51 -0.75 2.49 -8.95
N THR A 52 -1.44 2.77 -10.05
CA THR A 52 -1.42 1.94 -11.26
C THR A 52 -0.98 2.81 -12.42
N THR A 53 0.04 2.37 -13.17
CA THR A 53 0.43 2.99 -14.42
C THR A 53 -0.21 2.23 -15.58
N LYS A 54 -0.86 2.96 -16.49
CA LYS A 54 -1.31 2.40 -17.77
C LYS A 54 -0.08 2.03 -18.60
N ALA A 55 -0.04 0.80 -19.13
CA ALA A 55 1.11 0.26 -19.86
C ALA A 55 1.28 0.89 -21.25
N ASP A 56 0.25 1.60 -21.70
CA ASP A 56 0.01 2.16 -23.02
C ASP A 56 0.72 3.51 -23.27
N GLY A 57 1.66 3.90 -22.39
CA GLY A 57 2.59 5.02 -22.62
C GLY A 57 1.96 6.42 -22.69
N GLY A 58 0.63 6.53 -22.58
CA GLY A 58 -0.11 7.78 -22.77
C GLY A 58 -0.23 8.69 -21.54
N TYR A 59 -0.08 8.15 -20.33
CA TYR A 59 -0.20 8.94 -19.08
C TYR A 59 1.16 9.05 -18.37
N LYS A 60 1.59 10.30 -18.13
CA LYS A 60 2.81 10.62 -17.35
C LYS A 60 2.64 10.38 -15.84
N GLU A 61 1.39 10.27 -15.36
CA GLU A 61 1.03 10.22 -13.93
C GLU A 61 0.29 8.90 -13.60
N PRO A 62 0.59 8.23 -12.46
CA PRO A 62 -0.13 7.04 -12.02
C PRO A 62 -1.59 7.35 -11.63
N GLU A 63 -2.53 6.47 -12.02
CA GLU A 63 -3.91 6.51 -11.54
C GLU A 63 -4.04 5.75 -10.21
N MET A 64 -4.78 6.32 -9.26
CA MET A 64 -4.99 5.68 -7.95
C MET A 64 -6.17 4.71 -7.99
N ARG A 65 -5.87 3.41 -7.84
CA ARG A 65 -6.89 2.36 -7.71
C ARG A 65 -7.29 2.19 -6.25
N HIS A 66 -8.60 2.09 -6.02
CA HIS A 66 -9.22 1.94 -4.71
C HIS A 66 -9.73 0.51 -4.53
N ILE A 67 -9.22 -0.20 -3.53
CA ILE A 67 -9.63 -1.59 -3.23
C ILE A 67 -10.29 -1.61 -1.86
N HIS A 68 -11.60 -1.88 -1.84
CA HIS A 68 -12.36 -2.01 -0.61
C HIS A 68 -12.05 -3.35 0.05
N ILE A 69 -11.76 -3.33 1.35
CA ILE A 69 -11.42 -4.50 2.15
C ILE A 69 -12.10 -4.45 3.52
N GLY A 70 -12.78 -5.54 3.87
CA GLY A 70 -13.42 -5.68 5.18
C GLY A 70 -12.43 -6.07 6.28
N ASP A 71 -12.69 -5.64 7.51
CA ASP A 71 -11.89 -6.01 8.70
C ASP A 71 -12.29 -7.38 9.27
N VAL A 72 -12.38 -8.39 8.39
CA VAL A 72 -12.74 -9.77 8.74
C VAL A 72 -11.91 -10.78 7.94
N GLY A 73 -11.69 -11.97 8.51
CA GLY A 73 -11.00 -13.08 7.86
C GLY A 73 -9.67 -12.70 7.23
N MET A 74 -9.55 -12.92 5.91
CA MET A 74 -8.33 -12.60 5.15
C MET A 74 -8.09 -11.09 5.02
N GLY A 75 -9.15 -10.29 4.97
CA GLY A 75 -9.05 -8.84 4.88
C GLY A 75 -8.40 -8.24 6.11
N LYS A 76 -8.85 -8.65 7.30
CA LYS A 76 -8.22 -8.31 8.58
C LYS A 76 -6.74 -8.70 8.61
N TYR A 77 -6.41 -9.91 8.17
CA TYR A 77 -5.03 -10.37 8.15
C TYR A 77 -4.12 -9.50 7.27
N ILE A 78 -4.58 -9.11 6.07
CA ILE A 78 -3.84 -8.19 5.20
C ILE A 78 -3.70 -6.82 5.86
N LEU A 79 -4.78 -6.27 6.41
CA LEU A 79 -4.77 -4.99 7.12
C LEU A 79 -3.76 -5.00 8.28
N ASP A 80 -3.70 -6.08 9.05
CA ASP A 80 -2.75 -6.23 10.14
C ASP A 80 -1.30 -6.29 9.64
N LEU A 81 -1.03 -6.98 8.53
CA LEU A 81 0.30 -7.00 7.90
C LEU A 81 0.70 -5.60 7.40
N ILE A 82 -0.20 -4.88 6.74
CA ILE A 82 0.03 -3.51 6.26
C ILE A 82 0.34 -2.60 7.45
N LYS A 83 -0.49 -2.59 8.50
CA LYS A 83 -0.29 -1.76 9.71
C LYS A 83 1.04 -2.05 10.38
N LYS A 84 1.43 -3.33 10.49
CA LYS A 84 2.75 -3.73 11.02
C LYS A 84 3.89 -3.18 10.16
N GLN A 85 3.80 -3.33 8.84
CA GLN A 85 4.84 -2.84 7.93
C GLN A 85 4.92 -1.31 7.93
N GLN A 86 3.78 -0.60 7.98
CA GLN A 86 3.73 0.86 8.15
C GLN A 86 4.42 1.31 9.44
N LYS A 87 4.22 0.59 10.56
CA LYS A 87 4.88 0.90 11.84
C LYS A 87 6.39 0.74 11.75
N ILE A 88 6.87 -0.31 11.06
CA ILE A 88 8.31 -0.51 10.82
C ILE A 88 8.86 0.60 9.91
N ALA A 89 8.20 0.88 8.78
CA ALA A 89 8.61 1.90 7.83
C ALA A 89 8.68 3.29 8.49
N LYS A 90 7.66 3.69 9.27
CA LYS A 90 7.63 4.96 10.00
C LYS A 90 8.73 5.07 11.06
N LYS A 91 9.15 3.96 11.67
CA LYS A 91 10.30 3.94 12.60
C LYS A 91 11.61 4.13 11.84
N LEU A 92 11.81 3.39 10.74
CA LEU A 92 13.02 3.47 9.92
C LEU A 92 13.18 4.81 9.19
N GLN A 93 12.06 5.48 8.87
CA GLN A 93 12.07 6.82 8.29
C GLN A 93 12.68 7.89 9.20
N LYS A 94 12.68 7.68 10.53
CA LYS A 94 13.38 8.59 11.45
C LYS A 94 14.90 8.48 11.34
N ASP A 95 15.40 7.35 10.85
CA ASP A 95 16.81 7.01 10.91
C ASP A 95 17.54 6.98 9.56
N ILE A 96 16.92 6.64 8.41
CA ILE A 96 17.73 6.46 7.17
C ILE A 96 17.05 6.89 5.85
N ASN A 97 17.88 7.55 5.05
CA ASN A 97 18.05 7.63 3.59
C ASN A 97 17.94 6.26 2.86
N ALA A 98 16.95 5.42 3.19
CA ALA A 98 16.92 3.99 2.86
C ALA A 98 16.12 3.78 1.58
N LYS A 99 16.77 3.91 0.43
CA LYS A 99 16.28 3.31 -0.81
C LYS A 99 16.30 1.80 -0.62
N ASN A 100 15.18 1.08 -0.83
CA ASN A 100 15.06 -0.38 -1.07
C ASN A 100 14.22 -1.23 -0.07
N LEU A 101 13.45 -0.64 0.85
CA LEU A 101 12.45 -1.36 1.65
C LEU A 101 11.02 -1.07 1.14
N LEU A 102 10.11 -2.05 1.24
CA LEU A 102 8.69 -1.83 0.92
C LEU A 102 8.14 -0.67 1.75
N PHE A 103 7.60 0.35 1.07
CA PHE A 103 7.19 1.65 1.62
C PHE A 103 8.32 2.63 2.03
N THR A 104 9.55 2.52 1.51
CA THR A 104 10.64 3.47 1.87
C THR A 104 11.03 4.47 0.80
N TYR A 105 10.47 4.36 -0.40
CA TYR A 105 10.56 5.48 -1.32
C TYR A 105 9.67 6.60 -0.81
N TYR A 106 10.29 7.72 -0.39
CA TYR A 106 9.69 9.02 -0.66
C TYR A 106 9.48 9.02 -2.17
N GLY A 107 8.26 8.76 -2.63
CA GLY A 107 7.88 9.26 -3.93
C GLY A 107 8.34 10.70 -3.94
N THR A 108 9.20 11.05 -4.89
CA THR A 108 9.25 12.41 -5.45
C THR A 108 7.86 12.98 -5.31
N LYS A 109 7.71 14.13 -4.63
CA LYS A 109 6.43 14.83 -4.44
C LYS A 109 5.61 14.78 -5.73
N LEU A 110 4.81 13.72 -5.88
CA LEU A 110 3.66 13.70 -6.75
C LEU A 110 2.66 14.41 -5.86
N SER A 111 2.51 15.71 -6.14
CA SER A 111 1.45 16.60 -5.66
C SER A 111 0.47 15.85 -4.78
N ALA A 112 0.72 15.87 -3.47
CA ALA A 112 -0.11 15.16 -2.51
C ALA A 112 -1.48 15.81 -2.56
N ILE A 113 -2.38 15.23 -3.34
CA ILE A 113 -3.80 15.57 -3.34
C ILE A 113 -4.28 15.23 -1.92
N LYS A 114 -4.42 16.27 -1.10
CA LYS A 114 -5.09 16.15 0.20
C LYS A 114 -6.57 16.08 -0.11
N TYR A 115 -7.18 14.94 0.18
CA TYR A 115 -8.62 14.80 0.18
C TYR A 115 -9.18 15.40 1.47
N ASP A 116 -10.11 16.34 1.32
CA ASP A 116 -11.05 16.77 2.36
C ASP A 116 -11.90 15.56 2.82
N LYS A 117 -12.43 15.59 4.05
CA LYS A 117 -13.47 14.68 4.56
C LYS A 117 -14.70 14.55 3.63
N THR A 118 -14.87 15.45 2.67
CA THR A 118 -15.91 15.44 1.63
C THR A 118 -15.48 14.79 0.31
N GLY A 119 -14.19 14.48 0.12
CA GLY A 119 -13.68 13.83 -1.09
C GLY A 119 -13.32 14.78 -2.25
N GLU A 120 -13.43 16.10 -2.08
CA GLU A 120 -13.01 17.06 -3.10
C GLU A 120 -11.48 17.26 -3.14
N ILE A 121 -10.96 17.50 -4.35
CA ILE A 121 -9.54 17.70 -4.63
C ILE A 121 -9.22 19.19 -4.54
N VAL A 122 -8.40 19.59 -3.57
CA VAL A 122 -7.86 20.95 -3.46
C VAL A 122 -6.39 20.96 -3.88
N PHE A 123 -6.05 21.77 -4.88
CA PHE A 123 -4.67 21.97 -5.34
C PHE A 123 -4.00 23.05 -4.47
N PHE A 124 -2.83 22.74 -3.89
CA PHE A 124 -1.93 23.68 -3.21
C PHE A 124 -0.54 23.60 -3.81
#